data_AF-A0A2V8UTH9-F1
#
_entry.id   AF-A0A2V8UTH9-F1
#
_cell.length_a   1.000
_cell.length_b   1.000
_cell.length_c   1.000
_cell.angle_alpha   90.00
_cell.angle_beta   90.00
_cell.angle_gamma   90.00
#
_symmetry.space_group_name_H-M   'P 1'
#
loop_
_entity.id
_entity.type
_entity.pdbx_description
1 polymer ?
#
loop_
_entity_poly.entity_id
_entity_poly.type
_entity_poly.pdbx_seq_one_letter_code
_entity_poly.pdbx_strand_id
1 'polypeptide(L)'
;MSVYDERHEELEKHEFMMGKARGRLAVTLDVLTDALVLVGQHGVYCDSARHPGKPAMDVQLITKAITDAKELISGVMAELKKPVGTTE
;
A
#
# COMPACT_ATOMS: atom_id res chain seq x y z
N MET A 1 14.86 -12.82 1.59
CA MET A 1 14.07 -13.93 2.15
C MET A 1 12.71 -13.87 1.48
N SER A 2 11.73 -14.71 1.82
CA SER A 2 10.37 -14.48 1.33
C SER A 2 9.73 -13.33 2.11
N VAL A 3 8.77 -12.61 1.51
CA VAL A 3 7.95 -11.62 2.24
C VAL A 3 7.22 -12.25 3.43
N TYR A 4 6.90 -13.55 3.34
CA TYR A 4 6.28 -14.32 4.42
C TYR A 4 7.21 -14.51 5.61
N ASP A 5 8.52 -14.59 5.38
CA ASP A 5 9.51 -14.69 6.45
C ASP A 5 9.78 -13.30 7.06
N GLU A 6 9.95 -12.29 6.19
CA GLU A 6 10.31 -10.92 6.59
C GLU A 6 9.19 -10.22 7.37
N ARG A 7 7.92 -10.52 7.07
CA ARG A 7 6.74 -9.92 7.70
C ARG A 7 5.93 -10.93 8.52
N HIS A 8 6.56 -12.01 8.99
CA HIS A 8 5.87 -13.11 9.67
C HIS A 8 4.97 -12.64 10.83
N GLU A 9 5.51 -11.83 11.75
CA GLU A 9 4.79 -11.37 12.94
C GLU A 9 3.58 -10.48 12.60
N GLU A 10 3.74 -9.58 11.61
CA GLU A 10 2.67 -8.72 11.12
C GLU A 10 1.57 -9.56 10.46
N LEU A 11 1.97 -10.51 9.62
CA LEU A 11 1.04 -11.44 8.98
C LEU A 11 0.25 -12.24 10.02
N GLU A 12 0.91 -12.85 10.99
CA GLU A 12 0.25 -13.62 12.05
C GLU A 12 -0.78 -12.77 12.80
N LYS A 13 -0.38 -11.57 13.24
CA LYS A 13 -1.24 -10.63 13.96
C LYS A 13 -2.46 -10.23 13.13
N HIS A 14 -2.26 -9.80 11.89
CA HIS A 14 -3.33 -9.31 11.03
C HIS A 14 -4.25 -10.43 10.52
N GLU A 15 -3.70 -11.61 10.21
CA GLU A 15 -4.49 -12.79 9.84
C GLU A 15 -5.36 -13.26 11.01
N PHE A 16 -4.86 -13.22 12.25
CA PHE A 16 -5.65 -13.54 13.44
C PHE A 16 -6.82 -12.56 13.65
N MET A 17 -6.55 -11.24 13.57
CA MET A 17 -7.58 -10.22 13.85
C MET A 17 -8.65 -10.10 12.76
N MET A 18 -8.29 -10.35 11.49
CA MET A 18 -9.13 -9.98 10.34
C MET A 18 -9.48 -11.16 9.43
N GLY A 19 -8.94 -12.34 9.70
CA GLY A 19 -8.95 -13.48 8.79
C GLY A 19 -7.85 -13.39 7.73
N LYS A 20 -7.48 -14.54 7.16
CA LYS A 20 -6.30 -14.70 6.29
C LYS A 20 -6.25 -13.70 5.12
N ALA A 21 -7.34 -13.57 4.37
CA ALA A 21 -7.37 -12.71 3.19
C ALA A 21 -7.23 -11.23 3.55
N ARG A 22 -8.05 -10.73 4.50
CA ARG A 22 -8.01 -9.32 4.92
C ARG A 22 -6.72 -8.98 5.67
N GLY A 23 -6.19 -9.93 6.45
CA GLY A 23 -4.92 -9.76 7.16
C GLY A 23 -3.75 -9.56 6.19
N ARG A 24 -3.66 -10.36 5.13
CA ARG A 24 -2.64 -10.20 4.09
C ARG A 24 -2.76 -8.88 3.33
N LEU A 25 -3.99 -8.46 3.02
CA LEU A 25 -4.23 -7.16 2.39
C LEU A 25 -3.83 -6.01 3.30
N ALA A 26 -4.01 -6.14 4.62
CA ALA A 26 -3.53 -5.14 5.59
C ALA A 26 -2.00 -5.01 5.53
N VAL A 27 -1.26 -6.12 5.62
CA VAL A 27 0.21 -6.10 5.49
C VAL A 27 0.66 -5.60 4.12
N THR A 28 -0.11 -5.86 3.06
CA THR A 28 0.17 -5.29 1.73
C THR A 28 0.06 -3.76 1.73
N LEU A 29 -0.92 -3.18 2.44
CA LEU A 29 -1.02 -1.73 2.61
C LEU A 29 0.18 -1.15 3.37
N ASP A 30 0.72 -1.86 4.36
CA ASP A 30 1.91 -1.44 5.08
C ASP A 30 3.14 -1.43 4.17
N VAL A 31 3.35 -2.49 3.38
CA VAL A 31 4.44 -2.55 2.37
C VAL A 31 4.35 -1.40 1.37
N LEU A 32 3.15 -1.10 0.86
CA LEU A 32 2.94 0.04 -0.04
C LEU A 32 3.16 1.39 0.65
N THR A 33 2.90 1.48 1.94
CA THR A 33 3.16 2.69 2.73
C THR A 33 4.66 2.91 2.90
N ASP A 34 5.43 1.86 3.19
CA ASP A 34 6.89 1.94 3.23
C ASP A 34 7.47 2.36 1.88
N ALA A 35 6.98 1.79 0.78
CA ALA A 35 7.37 2.20 -0.57
C ALA A 35 7.06 3.69 -0.84
N LEU A 36 5.88 4.17 -0.41
CA LEU A 36 5.49 5.58 -0.57
C LEU A 36 6.43 6.52 0.20
N VAL A 37 6.86 6.13 1.41
CA VAL A 37 7.84 6.90 2.21
C VAL A 37 9.17 6.99 1.45
N LEU A 38 9.67 5.87 0.93
CA LEU A 38 10.93 5.83 0.18
C LEU A 38 10.87 6.68 -1.10
N VAL A 39 9.77 6.59 -1.86
CA VAL A 39 9.56 7.40 -3.07
C VAL A 39 9.47 8.88 -2.73
N GLY A 40 8.77 9.24 -1.64
CA GLY A 40 8.69 10.63 -1.17
C GLY A 40 10.05 11.21 -0.81
N GLN A 41 10.89 10.44 -0.10
CA GLN A 41 12.26 10.83 0.20
C GLN A 41 13.11 10.98 -1.06
N HIS A 42 12.99 10.05 -2.02
CA HIS A 42 13.70 10.15 -3.29
C HIS A 42 13.31 11.41 -4.07
N GLY A 43 12.03 11.81 -4.03
CA GLY A 43 11.53 13.03 -4.66
C GLY A 43 12.11 14.34 -4.11
N VAL A 44 12.73 14.34 -2.93
CA VAL A 44 13.47 15.50 -2.40
C VAL A 44 14.74 15.78 -3.21
N TYR A 45 15.39 14.73 -3.70
CA TYR A 45 16.66 14.82 -4.42
C TYR A 45 16.48 14.70 -5.95
N CYS A 46 15.42 14.03 -6.39
CA CYS A 46 15.11 13.83 -7.80
C CYS A 46 14.14 14.92 -8.29
N ASP A 47 14.68 16.09 -8.65
CA ASP A 47 13.90 17.25 -9.11
C ASP A 47 13.64 17.21 -10.63
N SER A 48 12.54 17.80 -11.05
CA SER A 48 12.14 17.94 -12.44
C SER A 48 12.91 19.07 -13.12
N ALA A 49 13.74 18.73 -14.11
CA ALA A 49 14.43 19.73 -14.95
C ALA A 49 13.47 20.69 -15.68
N ARG A 50 12.21 20.29 -15.92
CA ARG A 50 11.19 21.11 -16.59
C ARG A 50 10.35 21.94 -15.62
N HIS A 51 10.27 21.54 -14.35
CA HIS A 51 9.38 22.13 -13.36
C HIS A 51 10.12 22.23 -12.02
N PRO A 52 10.92 23.29 -11.82
CA PRO A 52 11.73 23.44 -10.61
C PRO A 52 10.89 23.37 -9.33
N GLY A 53 11.39 22.65 -8.33
CA GLY A 53 10.70 22.48 -7.05
C GLY A 53 9.58 21.43 -7.08
N LYS A 54 9.50 20.60 -8.14
CA LYS A 54 8.63 19.44 -8.20
C LYS A 54 9.46 18.18 -8.44
N PRO A 55 9.15 17.05 -7.79
CA PRO A 55 9.80 15.79 -8.09
C PRO A 55 9.75 15.46 -9.58
N ALA A 56 10.70 14.67 -10.08
CA ALA A 56 10.68 14.17 -11.44
C ALA A 56 9.33 13.50 -11.78
N MET A 57 8.93 13.55 -13.07
CA MET A 57 7.60 13.14 -13.50
C MET A 57 7.31 11.67 -13.19
N ASP A 58 8.29 10.80 -13.35
CA ASP A 58 8.26 9.39 -12.97
C ASP A 58 8.02 9.19 -11.46
N VAL A 59 8.69 9.96 -10.59
CA VAL A 59 8.46 9.94 -9.14
C VAL A 59 7.02 10.32 -8.80
N GLN A 60 6.48 11.33 -9.46
CA GLN A 60 5.07 11.72 -9.31
C GLN A 60 4.12 10.60 -9.74
N LEU A 61 4.41 9.94 -10.88
CA LEU A 61 3.58 8.84 -11.39
C LEU A 61 3.64 7.61 -10.49
N ILE A 62 4.80 7.26 -9.96
CA ILE A 62 4.97 6.16 -9.00
C ILE A 62 4.19 6.46 -7.72
N THR A 63 4.32 7.68 -7.19
CA THR A 63 3.56 8.14 -6.01
C THR A 63 2.06 7.97 -6.23
N LYS A 64 1.56 8.39 -7.40
CA LYS A 64 0.16 8.22 -7.77
C LYS A 64 -0.23 6.74 -7.86
N ALA A 65 0.54 5.93 -8.57
CA ALA A 65 0.25 4.51 -8.76
C ALA A 65 0.18 3.73 -7.43
N ILE A 66 1.11 4.01 -6.49
CA ILE A 66 1.09 3.42 -5.15
C ILE A 66 -0.16 3.87 -4.38
N THR A 67 -0.55 5.15 -4.50
CA THR A 67 -1.74 5.70 -3.82
C THR A 67 -3.02 5.07 -4.37
N ASP A 68 -3.16 4.98 -5.69
CA ASP A 68 -4.28 4.32 -6.36
C ASP A 68 -4.38 2.84 -5.94
N ALA A 69 -3.25 2.13 -5.88
CA ALA A 69 -3.21 0.73 -5.43
C ALA A 69 -3.69 0.57 -3.99
N LYS A 70 -3.29 1.46 -3.08
CA LYS A 70 -3.75 1.48 -1.69
C LYS A 70 -5.25 1.71 -1.59
N GLU A 71 -5.80 2.60 -2.41
CA GLU A 71 -7.25 2.86 -2.47
C GLU A 71 -8.02 1.60 -2.91
N LEU A 72 -7.60 0.95 -3.99
CA LEU A 72 -8.22 -0.27 -4.50
C LEU A 72 -8.18 -1.41 -3.47
N ILE A 73 -7.03 -1.63 -2.83
CA ILE A 73 -6.87 -2.65 -1.78
C ILE A 73 -7.79 -2.35 -0.58
N SER A 74 -7.84 -1.09 -0.14
CA SER A 74 -8.71 -0.68 0.96
C SER A 74 -10.19 -0.92 0.62
N GLY A 75 -10.59 -0.68 -0.63
CA GLY A 75 -11.92 -1.01 -1.15
C GLY A 75 -12.25 -2.50 -1.01
N VAL A 76 -11.37 -3.38 -1.49
CA VAL A 76 -11.53 -4.84 -1.34
C VAL A 76 -11.61 -5.25 0.14
N MET A 77 -10.77 -4.68 1.00
CA MET A 77 -10.82 -4.97 2.43
C MET A 77 -12.14 -4.56 3.10
N ALA A 78 -12.77 -3.50 2.61
CA ALA A 78 -14.07 -3.03 3.07
C ALA A 78 -15.19 -3.96 2.59
N GLU A 79 -15.13 -4.45 1.35
CA GLU A 79 -16.07 -5.45 0.83
C GLU A 79 -16.00 -6.77 1.61
N LEU A 80 -14.79 -7.27 1.85
CA LEU A 80 -14.58 -8.51 2.61
C LEU A 80 -14.99 -8.40 4.09
N LYS A 81 -15.18 -7.18 4.61
CA LYS A 81 -15.71 -6.96 5.97
C LYS A 81 -17.22 -7.20 6.03
N LYS A 82 -17.93 -7.02 4.92
CA LYS A 82 -19.38 -7.16 4.88
C LYS A 82 -19.76 -8.63 5.13
N PRO A 83 -20.76 -8.92 5.99
CA PRO A 83 -21.28 -10.27 6.14
C PRO A 83 -21.74 -10.79 4.77
N VAL A 84 -21.47 -12.06 4.48
CA VAL A 84 -22.03 -12.73 3.30
C VAL A 84 -23.55 -12.76 3.46
N GLY A 85 -24.26 -11.83 2.81
CA GLY A 85 -25.73 -11.74 2.85
C GLY A 85 -26.32 -10.31 2.86
N THR A 86 -25.53 -9.26 3.11
CA THR A 86 -26.00 -7.87 3.02
C THR A 86 -25.77 -7.32 1.61
N THR A 87 -26.61 -7.73 0.68
CA THR A 87 -26.89 -6.99 -0.56
C THR A 87 -28.23 -6.29 -0.38
N GLU A 88 -28.19 -4.98 -0.16
CA GLU A 88 -29.30 -4.07 -0.47
C GLU A 88 -29.01 -3.40 -1.82
#